data_AF-A0A1Q7ALH7-F1
#
_entry.id   AF-A0A1Q7ALH7-F1
#
_cell.length_a   1.000
_cell.length_b   1.000
_cell.length_c   1.000
_cell.angle_alpha   90.00
_cell.angle_beta   90.00
_cell.angle_gamma   90.00
#
_symmetry.space_group_name_H-M   'P 1'
#
loop_
_entity.id
_entity.type
_entity.pdbx_description
1 polymer ?
#
loop_
_entity_poly.entity_id
_entity_poly.type
_entity_poly.pdbx_seq_one_letter_code
_entity_poly.pdbx_strand_id
1 'polypeptide(L)'
;MWTSRDIVSSLPSPNSCGNFQYQIASQTASSITGTFTATCGNGMVLSAMASGQVNGNNVTITLDGSGSMQGLPMCTFKITGNGTIEDNGNTLNLPYSGTTCGSAADVANWPIAAQITGMDFTGNGLRIDFTKKDGGNRWPDVVPPGWDGPLQYTVWMVVNIGGRWYTSGGVEYWYGLQYSGGPVSQFAYNWYYNPQVWGPLANHQPANGEQVGFFVTAGDERVKDVTRVRERSQVVVLPFPSGGGYFSF
;
A
#
# COMPACT_ATOMS: atom_id res chain seq x y z
N MET A 1 -7.17 -15.33 -12.89
CA MET A 1 -7.46 -14.28 -11.90
C MET A 1 -6.18 -14.05 -11.13
N TRP A 2 -5.68 -12.82 -11.09
CA TRP A 2 -4.40 -12.48 -10.47
C TRP A 2 -4.68 -12.07 -9.03
N THR A 3 -4.00 -12.65 -8.06
CA THR A 3 -4.12 -12.22 -6.67
C THR A 3 -2.99 -11.22 -6.40
N SER A 4 -3.35 -10.06 -5.83
CA SER A 4 -2.39 -9.24 -5.07
C SER A 4 -1.76 -10.13 -4.00
N ARG A 5 -0.54 -9.81 -3.55
CA ARG A 5 0.19 -10.60 -2.55
C ARG A 5 -0.76 -11.13 -1.47
N ASP A 6 -1.01 -12.44 -1.49
CA ASP A 6 -1.73 -13.15 -0.43
C ASP A 6 -0.79 -13.31 0.78
N ILE A 7 -0.40 -12.20 1.41
CA ILE A 7 -0.28 -12.25 2.88
C ILE A 7 -1.69 -12.51 3.45
N VAL A 8 -2.75 -12.16 2.72
CA VAL A 8 -4.16 -12.27 3.12
C VAL A 8 -4.55 -13.69 3.56
N SER A 9 -3.99 -14.74 2.96
CA SER A 9 -4.28 -16.12 3.42
C SER A 9 -3.62 -16.49 4.75
N SER A 10 -2.59 -15.76 5.18
CA SER A 10 -1.94 -15.88 6.50
C SER A 10 -2.28 -14.72 7.45
N LEU A 11 -2.88 -13.63 6.96
CA LEU A 11 -3.33 -12.54 7.78
C LEU A 11 -4.61 -12.97 8.51
N PRO A 12 -4.69 -12.76 9.82
CA PRO A 12 -5.92 -12.97 10.54
C PRO A 12 -7.05 -12.10 10.00
N SER A 13 -8.26 -12.64 9.99
CA SER A 13 -9.47 -11.82 9.91
C SER A 13 -9.49 -10.83 11.08
N PRO A 14 -9.96 -9.57 10.89
CA PRO A 14 -10.15 -8.63 12.00
C PRO A 14 -11.00 -9.20 13.14
N ASN A 15 -11.95 -10.08 12.82
CA ASN A 15 -12.82 -10.74 13.81
C ASN A 15 -12.08 -11.76 14.70
N SER A 16 -10.83 -12.09 14.38
CA SER A 16 -9.97 -12.92 15.22
C SER A 16 -9.10 -12.12 16.19
N CYS A 17 -9.13 -10.79 16.11
CA CYS A 17 -8.46 -9.92 17.07
C CYS A 17 -9.22 -9.93 18.41
N GLY A 18 -8.47 -10.14 19.48
CA GLY A 18 -8.94 -10.13 20.85
C GLY A 18 -7.83 -9.69 21.79
N ASN A 19 -8.02 -9.92 23.10
CA ASN A 19 -7.10 -9.47 24.14
C ASN A 19 -6.74 -7.98 24.01
N PHE A 20 -7.74 -7.16 23.68
CA PHE A 20 -7.58 -5.72 23.57
C PHE A 20 -7.19 -5.17 24.95
N GLN A 21 -5.99 -4.62 25.05
CA GLN A 21 -5.52 -3.96 26.26
C GLN A 21 -5.26 -2.50 25.96
N TYR A 22 -5.75 -1.65 26.85
CA TYR A 22 -5.45 -0.23 26.85
C TYR A 22 -4.85 0.14 28.20
N GLN A 23 -3.61 0.61 28.20
CA GLN A 23 -2.96 1.09 29.41
C GLN A 23 -2.94 2.61 29.40
N ILE A 24 -3.73 3.20 30.30
CA ILE A 24 -3.84 4.65 30.44
C ILE A 24 -2.51 5.19 30.97
N ALA A 25 -1.88 6.08 30.20
CA ALA A 25 -0.69 6.81 30.62
C ALA A 25 -1.06 8.18 31.23
N SER A 26 -2.04 8.87 30.64
CA SER A 26 -2.58 10.10 31.19
C SER A 26 -4.05 10.27 30.83
N GLN A 27 -4.80 10.98 31.68
CA GLN A 27 -6.21 11.26 31.47
C GLN A 27 -6.57 12.63 32.04
N THR A 28 -7.40 13.38 31.31
CA THR A 28 -8.07 14.59 31.79
C THR A 28 -9.57 14.46 31.57
N ALA A 29 -10.34 15.52 31.84
CA ALA A 29 -11.78 15.55 31.56
C ALA A 29 -12.12 15.39 30.07
N SER A 30 -11.22 15.81 29.16
CA SER A 30 -11.48 15.83 27.72
C SER A 30 -10.44 15.05 26.90
N SER A 31 -9.43 14.45 27.52
CA SER A 31 -8.35 13.75 26.82
C SER A 31 -7.89 12.49 27.50
N ILE A 32 -7.38 11.55 26.70
CA ILE A 32 -6.71 10.35 27.19
C ILE A 32 -5.53 10.02 26.29
N THR A 33 -4.45 9.53 26.88
CA THR A 33 -3.33 8.93 26.17
C THR A 33 -2.89 7.64 26.85
N GLY A 34 -2.35 6.72 26.07
CA GLY A 34 -1.97 5.41 26.58
C GLY A 34 -1.31 4.56 25.51
N THR A 35 -1.03 3.31 25.87
CA THR A 35 -0.65 2.28 24.92
C THR A 35 -1.83 1.35 24.67
N PHE A 36 -1.91 0.84 23.44
CA PHE A 36 -2.88 -0.13 23.01
C PHE A 36 -2.15 -1.38 22.53
N THR A 37 -2.63 -2.56 22.91
CA THR A 37 -2.20 -3.83 22.32
C THR A 37 -3.41 -4.71 21.98
N ALA A 38 -3.24 -5.55 20.96
CA ALA A 38 -4.19 -6.59 20.61
C ALA A 38 -3.45 -7.79 20.05
N THR A 39 -4.02 -8.98 20.23
CA THR A 39 -3.55 -10.19 19.57
C THR A 39 -4.63 -10.69 18.62
N CYS A 40 -4.28 -10.93 17.37
CA CYS A 40 -5.17 -11.52 16.38
C CYS A 40 -4.74 -12.94 16.03
N GLY A 41 -5.56 -13.64 15.25
CA GLY A 41 -5.24 -14.98 14.76
C GLY A 41 -3.85 -15.07 14.10
N ASN A 42 -3.32 -16.28 14.00
CA ASN A 42 -1.98 -16.55 13.47
C ASN A 42 -0.85 -15.83 14.23
N GLY A 43 -1.10 -15.41 15.48
CA GLY A 43 -0.09 -14.81 16.35
C GLY A 43 0.28 -13.37 15.99
N MET A 44 -0.57 -12.65 15.24
CA MET A 44 -0.34 -11.24 14.96
C MET A 44 -0.52 -10.42 16.25
N VAL A 45 0.46 -9.59 16.58
CA VAL A 45 0.41 -8.66 17.71
C VAL A 45 0.39 -7.23 17.17
N LEU A 46 -0.65 -6.49 17.51
CA LEU A 46 -0.75 -5.05 17.29
C LEU A 46 -0.29 -4.33 18.55
N SER A 47 0.57 -3.33 18.39
CA SER A 47 1.04 -2.45 19.46
C SER A 47 1.00 -1.01 18.98
N ALA A 48 0.34 -0.10 19.70
CA ALA A 48 0.18 1.29 19.29
C ALA A 48 0.25 2.26 20.47
N MET A 49 0.68 3.49 20.18
CA MET A 49 0.35 4.64 21.00
C MET A 49 -1.06 5.08 20.66
N ALA A 50 -1.86 5.35 21.68
CA ALA A 50 -3.28 5.57 21.51
C ALA A 50 -3.71 6.83 22.25
N SER A 51 -4.36 7.74 21.53
CA SER A 51 -4.86 9.01 22.07
C SER A 51 -6.33 9.20 21.75
N GLY A 52 -7.02 9.87 22.66
CA GLY A 52 -8.44 10.21 22.53
C GLY A 52 -8.70 11.64 22.98
N GLN A 53 -9.64 12.32 22.30
CA GLN A 53 -10.16 13.62 22.67
C GLN A 53 -11.68 13.59 22.62
N VAL A 54 -12.32 14.23 23.58
CA VAL A 54 -13.77 14.46 23.60
C VAL A 54 -14.02 15.97 23.62
N ASN A 55 -14.86 16.46 22.71
CA ASN A 55 -15.30 17.84 22.65
C ASN A 55 -16.82 17.88 22.46
N GLY A 56 -17.55 18.06 23.56
CA GLY A 56 -19.00 17.82 23.60
C GLY A 56 -19.30 16.36 23.26
N ASN A 57 -20.10 16.14 22.22
CA ASN A 57 -20.39 14.79 21.72
C ASN A 57 -19.37 14.29 20.69
N ASN A 58 -18.46 15.13 20.19
CA ASN A 58 -17.48 14.72 19.19
C ASN A 58 -16.31 13.99 19.86
N VAL A 59 -15.91 12.87 19.29
CA VAL A 59 -14.80 12.04 19.78
C VAL A 59 -13.80 11.82 18.66
N THR A 60 -12.53 12.09 18.93
CA THR A 60 -11.44 11.70 18.03
C THR A 60 -10.55 10.70 18.75
N ILE A 61 -10.34 9.53 18.16
CA ILE A 61 -9.42 8.49 18.62
C ILE A 61 -8.34 8.31 17.56
N THR A 62 -7.07 8.28 17.97
CA THR A 62 -5.95 7.96 17.09
C THR A 62 -5.16 6.80 17.67
N LEU A 63 -4.89 5.79 16.84
CA LEU A 63 -3.93 4.73 17.09
C LEU A 63 -2.77 4.90 16.12
N ASP A 64 -1.55 4.99 16.63
CA ASP A 64 -0.32 5.09 15.83
C ASP A 64 0.64 3.99 16.31
N GLY A 65 0.84 2.98 15.47
CA GLY A 65 1.43 1.73 15.94
C GLY A 65 1.97 0.82 14.87
N SER A 66 2.20 -0.42 15.25
CA SER A 66 2.73 -1.47 14.39
C SER A 66 2.09 -2.83 14.66
N GLY A 67 1.83 -3.57 13.60
CA GLY A 67 1.53 -4.99 13.63
C GLY A 67 2.80 -5.81 13.44
N SER A 68 2.92 -6.92 14.16
CA SER A 68 4.02 -7.86 14.05
C SER A 68 3.48 -9.30 14.02
N MET A 69 4.10 -10.15 13.22
CA MET A 69 3.77 -11.58 13.13
C MET A 69 5.05 -12.34 12.79
N GLN A 70 5.22 -13.53 13.36
CA GLN A 70 6.39 -14.35 13.07
C GLN A 70 6.51 -14.63 11.56
N GLY A 71 7.70 -14.41 11.00
CA GLY A 71 7.95 -14.63 9.58
C GLY A 71 7.53 -13.48 8.66
N LEU A 72 6.93 -12.40 9.20
CA LEU A 72 6.59 -11.19 8.48
C LEU A 72 7.32 -9.96 9.08
N PRO A 73 7.67 -8.97 8.25
CA PRO A 73 8.26 -7.73 8.73
C PRO A 73 7.22 -6.95 9.54
N MET A 74 7.70 -6.17 10.51
CA MET A 74 6.84 -5.28 11.28
C MET A 74 6.20 -4.24 10.36
N CYS A 75 4.92 -3.97 10.61
CA CYS A 75 4.04 -3.22 9.74
C CYS A 75 3.47 -2.02 10.48
N THR A 76 3.91 -0.80 10.18
CA THR A 76 3.31 0.37 10.81
C THR A 76 1.89 0.59 10.30
N PHE A 77 1.03 1.10 11.17
CA PHE A 77 -0.32 1.50 10.84
C PHE A 77 -0.69 2.75 11.61
N LYS A 78 -1.61 3.53 11.05
CA LYS A 78 -2.25 4.64 11.74
C LYS A 78 -3.74 4.58 11.51
N ILE A 79 -4.54 4.65 12.56
CA ILE A 79 -6.00 4.68 12.49
C ILE A 79 -6.48 5.95 13.18
N THR A 80 -7.36 6.69 12.52
CA THR A 80 -8.09 7.81 13.11
C THR A 80 -9.58 7.54 13.02
N GLY A 81 -10.24 7.44 14.17
CA GLY A 81 -11.68 7.40 14.31
C GLY A 81 -12.22 8.77 14.69
N ASN A 82 -13.18 9.29 13.94
CA ASN A 82 -13.86 10.56 14.23
C ASN A 82 -15.34 10.28 14.41
N GLY A 83 -15.78 10.20 15.66
CA GLY A 83 -17.09 9.70 16.03
C GLY A 83 -17.91 10.67 16.85
N THR A 84 -19.11 10.20 17.20
CA THR A 84 -20.11 10.92 17.97
C THR A 84 -20.63 10.06 19.11
N ILE A 85 -20.69 10.66 20.30
CA ILE A 85 -21.40 10.11 21.45
C ILE A 85 -22.90 10.31 21.19
N GLU A 86 -23.63 9.21 21.18
CA GLU A 86 -25.05 9.10 20.88
C GLU A 86 -25.77 8.47 22.09
N ASP A 87 -27.10 8.39 22.02
CA ASP A 87 -27.96 7.73 23.02
C ASP A 87 -27.65 8.11 24.47
N ASN A 88 -27.52 9.42 24.72
CA ASN A 88 -27.21 10.00 26.04
C ASN A 88 -25.92 9.46 26.69
N GLY A 89 -24.91 9.11 25.89
CA GLY A 89 -23.63 8.62 26.41
C GLY A 89 -23.44 7.11 26.33
N ASN A 90 -24.43 6.36 25.85
CA ASN A 90 -24.38 4.89 25.83
C ASN A 90 -23.88 4.31 24.51
N THR A 91 -23.91 5.08 23.43
CA THR A 91 -23.48 4.64 22.11
C THR A 91 -22.36 5.54 21.61
N LEU A 92 -21.31 4.94 21.05
CA LEU A 92 -20.26 5.66 20.34
C LEU A 92 -20.24 5.17 18.89
N ASN A 93 -20.72 6.00 17.97
CA ASN A 93 -20.56 5.75 16.55
C ASN A 93 -19.20 6.27 16.11
N LEU A 94 -18.30 5.39 15.65
CA LEU A 94 -16.90 5.74 15.35
C LEU A 94 -16.51 5.29 13.94
N PRO A 95 -16.87 6.06 12.90
CA PRO A 95 -16.30 5.84 11.59
C PRO A 95 -14.79 6.10 11.65
N TYR A 96 -14.02 5.24 11.00
CA TYR A 96 -12.57 5.28 11.05
C TYR A 96 -11.97 5.23 9.65
N SER A 97 -10.78 5.82 9.54
CA SER A 97 -9.90 5.70 8.39
C SER A 97 -8.51 5.34 8.88
N GLY A 98 -7.69 4.71 8.06
CA GLY A 98 -6.32 4.42 8.45
C GLY A 98 -5.42 4.03 7.30
N THR A 99 -4.13 3.94 7.62
CA THR A 99 -3.08 3.42 6.75
C THR A 99 -2.51 2.16 7.36
N THR A 100 -2.09 1.24 6.51
CA THR A 100 -1.31 0.05 6.88
C THR A 100 -0.03 0.03 6.06
N CYS A 101 0.98 -0.71 6.51
CA CYS A 101 2.10 -1.00 5.64
C CYS A 101 1.67 -2.00 4.55
N GLY A 102 2.40 -1.96 3.43
CA GLY A 102 2.10 -2.79 2.28
C GLY A 102 1.25 -2.05 1.25
N SER A 103 1.48 -2.39 -0.02
CA SER A 103 0.67 -1.92 -1.14
C SER A 103 -0.81 -2.28 -0.94
N ALA A 104 -1.74 -1.48 -1.44
CA ALA A 104 -3.18 -1.74 -1.33
C ALA A 104 -3.55 -3.18 -1.70
N ALA A 105 -4.03 -3.94 -0.71
CA ALA A 105 -4.34 -5.36 -0.88
C ALA A 105 -5.53 -5.58 -1.83
N ASP A 106 -6.42 -4.61 -1.94
CA ASP A 106 -7.65 -4.66 -2.75
C ASP A 106 -7.46 -4.09 -4.16
N VAL A 107 -6.22 -3.77 -4.59
CA VAL A 107 -5.93 -3.09 -5.86
C VAL A 107 -6.58 -3.73 -7.09
N ALA A 108 -6.78 -5.05 -7.07
CA ALA A 108 -7.47 -5.77 -8.14
C ALA A 108 -8.90 -5.24 -8.40
N ASN A 109 -9.58 -4.76 -7.34
CA ASN A 109 -10.95 -4.26 -7.34
C ASN A 109 -11.04 -2.76 -7.65
N TRP A 110 -9.92 -2.05 -7.74
CA TRP A 110 -9.94 -0.62 -8.06
C TRP A 110 -10.47 -0.40 -9.48
N PRO A 111 -11.30 0.64 -9.69
CA PRO A 111 -11.74 1.07 -11.01
C PRO A 111 -10.59 1.24 -12.00
N ILE A 112 -10.77 0.68 -13.21
CA ILE A 112 -9.87 0.91 -14.35
C ILE A 112 -10.26 2.26 -14.97
N ALA A 113 -9.54 3.31 -14.60
CA ALA A 113 -9.81 4.70 -15.04
C ALA A 113 -8.65 5.34 -15.82
N ALA A 114 -7.52 4.63 -15.92
CA ALA A 114 -6.38 4.99 -16.76
C ALA A 114 -6.15 3.94 -17.85
N GLN A 115 -5.52 4.35 -18.95
CA GLN A 115 -5.05 3.47 -20.00
C GLN A 115 -3.54 3.65 -20.17
N ILE A 116 -2.74 2.61 -19.94
CA ILE A 116 -1.34 2.55 -20.37
C ILE A 116 -1.30 2.54 -21.89
N THR A 117 -0.46 3.40 -22.46
CA THR A 117 -0.29 3.55 -23.91
C THR A 117 1.14 3.25 -24.36
N GLY A 118 2.10 3.30 -23.45
CA GLY A 118 3.50 3.02 -23.78
C GLY A 118 4.35 2.67 -22.57
N MET A 119 5.35 1.82 -22.79
CA MET A 119 6.38 1.49 -21.80
C MET A 119 7.74 1.49 -22.49
N ASP A 120 8.68 2.25 -21.94
CA ASP A 120 10.06 2.35 -22.42
C ASP A 120 11.02 1.85 -21.34
N PHE A 121 11.73 0.77 -21.65
CA PHE A 121 12.71 0.17 -20.74
C PHE A 121 14.10 0.59 -21.17
N THR A 122 14.86 1.21 -20.26
CA THR A 122 16.21 1.70 -20.53
C THR A 122 17.17 1.29 -19.42
N GLY A 123 18.47 1.57 -19.60
CA GLY A 123 19.46 1.42 -18.53
C GLY A 123 19.21 2.34 -17.32
N ASN A 124 18.48 3.44 -17.51
CA ASN A 124 18.16 4.41 -16.45
C ASN A 124 16.91 4.04 -15.65
N GLY A 125 16.07 3.15 -16.17
CA GLY A 125 14.77 2.88 -15.57
C GLY A 125 13.71 2.48 -16.57
N LEU A 126 12.53 2.21 -16.02
CA LEU A 126 11.28 2.19 -16.76
C LEU A 126 10.78 3.62 -16.94
N ARG A 127 10.21 3.93 -18.10
CA ARG A 127 9.25 5.01 -18.29
C ARG A 127 7.92 4.37 -18.68
N ILE A 128 6.83 4.91 -18.14
CA ILE A 128 5.47 4.47 -18.48
C ILE A 128 4.62 5.68 -18.87
N ASP A 129 3.87 5.55 -19.95
CA ASP A 129 2.94 6.56 -20.45
C ASP A 129 1.51 6.04 -20.32
N PHE A 130 0.62 6.90 -19.83
CA PHE A 130 -0.78 6.55 -19.58
C PHE A 130 -1.67 7.80 -19.55
N THR A 131 -2.97 7.61 -19.77
CA THR A 131 -3.95 8.71 -19.98
C THR A 131 -4.19 9.62 -18.77
N LYS A 132 -3.76 9.21 -17.57
CA LYS A 132 -3.88 9.98 -16.31
C LYS A 132 -2.53 10.55 -15.83
N LYS A 133 -1.46 10.46 -16.65
CA LYS A 133 -0.11 10.92 -16.31
C LYS A 133 0.05 12.44 -16.43
N ASP A 134 -0.62 13.04 -17.41
CA ASP A 134 -0.47 14.45 -17.79
C ASP A 134 -1.84 15.08 -18.12
N GLY A 135 -1.85 16.40 -18.28
CA GLY A 135 -3.03 17.16 -18.71
C GLY A 135 -4.07 17.43 -17.60
N GLY A 136 -5.23 17.96 -17.99
CA GLY A 136 -6.26 18.40 -17.03
C GLY A 136 -6.95 17.27 -16.25
N ASN A 137 -6.89 16.03 -16.76
CA ASN A 137 -7.48 14.84 -16.12
C ASN A 137 -6.45 14.01 -15.35
N ARG A 138 -5.24 14.54 -15.14
CA ARG A 138 -4.13 13.88 -14.46
C ARG A 138 -4.53 13.43 -13.04
N TRP A 139 -3.97 12.32 -12.58
CA TRP A 139 -4.08 11.93 -11.18
C TRP A 139 -3.44 12.96 -10.24
N PRO A 140 -4.09 13.24 -9.09
CA PRO A 140 -3.57 14.18 -8.11
C PRO A 140 -2.33 13.64 -7.41
N ASP A 141 -1.44 14.55 -7.06
CA ASP A 141 -0.27 14.22 -6.24
C ASP A 141 -0.65 14.01 -4.76
N VAL A 142 0.10 13.15 -4.08
CA VAL A 142 0.01 12.89 -2.65
C VAL A 142 1.38 13.03 -2.00
N VAL A 143 1.44 13.57 -0.78
CA VAL A 143 2.67 13.59 0.02
C VAL A 143 2.50 12.54 1.12
N PRO A 144 3.24 11.43 1.08
CA PRO A 144 3.19 10.43 2.14
C PRO A 144 3.60 11.05 3.48
N PRO A 145 3.01 10.62 4.61
CA PRO A 145 3.42 11.09 5.92
C PRO A 145 4.93 10.91 6.16
N GLY A 146 5.62 11.99 6.55
CA GLY A 146 7.06 11.98 6.83
C GLY A 146 7.97 12.12 5.60
N TRP A 147 7.42 12.47 4.43
CA TRP A 147 8.17 12.72 3.20
C TRP A 147 8.05 14.17 2.75
N ASP A 148 9.11 14.69 2.11
CA ASP A 148 9.16 16.08 1.64
C ASP A 148 8.51 16.27 0.26
N GLY A 149 8.44 15.22 -0.55
CA GLY A 149 8.10 15.28 -1.98
C GLY A 149 6.75 14.63 -2.33
N PRO A 150 6.00 15.21 -3.28
CA PRO A 150 4.79 14.58 -3.79
C PRO A 150 5.10 13.38 -4.68
N LEU A 151 4.26 12.35 -4.59
CA LEU A 151 4.20 11.22 -5.51
C LEU A 151 2.86 11.24 -6.25
N GLN A 152 2.89 10.86 -7.53
CA GLN A 152 1.72 10.87 -8.40
C GLN A 152 1.16 9.46 -8.61
N TYR A 153 2.04 8.49 -8.86
CA TYR A 153 1.63 7.12 -9.17
C TYR A 153 2.71 6.11 -8.79
N THR A 154 2.27 4.86 -8.69
CA THR A 154 3.14 3.70 -8.46
C THR A 154 2.96 2.70 -9.59
N VAL A 155 4.06 2.17 -10.11
CA VAL A 155 4.05 1.06 -11.07
C VAL A 155 4.09 -0.26 -10.32
N TRP A 156 3.26 -1.18 -10.76
CA TRP A 156 3.15 -2.54 -10.24
C TRP A 156 3.66 -3.54 -11.28
N MET A 157 4.31 -4.59 -10.80
CA MET A 157 4.72 -5.72 -11.63
C MET A 157 4.00 -6.98 -11.20
N VAL A 158 3.59 -7.79 -12.17
CA VAL A 158 2.79 -9.01 -11.98
C VAL A 158 3.52 -10.19 -12.62
N VAL A 159 3.95 -11.16 -11.83
CA VAL A 159 4.82 -12.27 -12.28
C VAL A 159 4.28 -13.63 -11.86
N ASN A 160 4.52 -14.66 -12.67
CA ASN A 160 4.14 -16.04 -12.36
C ASN A 160 5.33 -16.75 -11.72
N ILE A 161 5.18 -17.17 -10.47
CA ILE A 161 6.21 -17.91 -9.74
C ILE A 161 5.59 -19.25 -9.33
N GLY A 162 6.04 -20.33 -9.98
CA GLY A 162 5.59 -21.69 -9.66
C GLY A 162 4.09 -21.93 -9.89
N GLY A 163 3.51 -21.35 -10.94
CA GLY A 163 2.09 -21.51 -11.29
C GLY A 163 1.14 -20.55 -10.55
N ARG A 164 1.67 -19.71 -9.65
CA ARG A 164 0.90 -18.69 -8.93
C ARG A 164 1.35 -17.29 -9.35
N TRP A 165 0.38 -16.40 -9.51
CA TRP A 165 0.61 -15.01 -9.85
C TRP A 165 0.83 -14.17 -8.59
N TYR A 166 1.83 -13.28 -8.61
CA TYR A 166 2.16 -12.37 -7.52
C TYR A 166 2.29 -10.93 -8.03
N THR A 167 1.90 -9.95 -7.21
CA THR A 167 2.12 -8.53 -7.51
C THR A 167 2.24 -7.66 -6.25
N SER A 168 2.95 -6.54 -6.39
CA SER A 168 3.12 -5.47 -5.41
C SER A 168 3.45 -4.16 -6.13
N GLY A 169 3.24 -3.02 -5.45
CA GLY A 169 3.75 -1.72 -5.91
C GLY A 169 5.27 -1.72 -5.83
N GLY A 170 5.94 -1.49 -6.95
CA GLY A 170 7.38 -1.67 -7.10
C GLY A 170 8.17 -0.38 -7.18
N VAL A 171 7.69 0.62 -7.92
CA VAL A 171 8.43 1.86 -8.15
C VAL A 171 7.51 3.08 -8.18
N GLU A 172 7.90 4.13 -7.48
CA GLU A 172 7.15 5.38 -7.32
C GLU A 172 7.62 6.43 -8.33
N TYR A 173 6.70 7.31 -8.75
CA TYR A 173 6.98 8.46 -9.61
C TYR A 173 6.34 9.72 -9.04
N TRP A 174 7.12 10.79 -8.97
CA TRP A 174 6.59 12.15 -8.86
C TRP A 174 6.32 12.73 -10.25
N TYR A 175 5.51 13.78 -10.30
CA TYR A 175 5.18 14.41 -11.57
C TYR A 175 6.42 14.96 -12.29
N GLY A 176 6.54 14.66 -13.58
CA GLY A 176 7.67 15.06 -14.40
C GLY A 176 8.89 14.13 -14.33
N LEU A 177 8.91 13.14 -13.43
CA LEU A 177 9.93 12.09 -13.47
C LEU A 177 9.72 11.19 -14.68
N GLN A 178 10.73 11.08 -15.54
CA GLN A 178 10.63 10.27 -16.75
C GLN A 178 10.99 8.80 -16.51
N TYR A 179 12.10 8.53 -15.83
CA TYR A 179 12.62 7.18 -15.62
C TYR A 179 12.84 6.89 -14.14
N SER A 180 12.48 5.69 -13.69
CA SER A 180 12.75 5.22 -12.33
C SER A 180 12.94 3.71 -12.29
N GLY A 181 13.51 3.21 -11.19
CA GLY A 181 13.61 1.77 -10.92
C GLY A 181 14.84 1.04 -11.49
N GLY A 182 15.75 1.75 -12.15
CA GLY A 182 17.01 1.20 -12.65
C GLY A 182 16.86 0.20 -13.81
N PRO A 183 17.94 -0.47 -14.23
CA PRO A 183 17.91 -1.35 -15.39
C PRO A 183 17.03 -2.57 -15.17
N VAL A 184 16.39 -3.05 -16.24
CA VAL A 184 15.48 -4.21 -16.25
C VAL A 184 16.05 -5.47 -15.60
N SER A 185 17.35 -5.73 -15.82
CA SER A 185 18.06 -6.89 -15.26
C SER A 185 18.21 -6.86 -13.74
N GLN A 186 17.85 -5.75 -13.09
CA GLN A 186 17.98 -5.52 -11.66
C GLN A 186 16.63 -5.21 -10.99
N PHE A 187 15.49 -5.44 -11.63
CA PHE A 187 14.19 -5.14 -11.03
C PHE A 187 13.97 -5.86 -9.70
N ALA A 188 14.33 -7.14 -9.57
CA ALA A 188 14.23 -7.84 -8.29
C ALA A 188 15.02 -7.11 -7.18
N TYR A 189 16.23 -6.67 -7.50
CA TYR A 189 17.11 -5.94 -6.59
C TYR A 189 16.63 -4.50 -6.32
N ASN A 190 16.26 -3.73 -7.34
CA ASN A 190 15.90 -2.32 -7.19
C ASN A 190 14.48 -2.13 -6.64
N TRP A 191 13.56 -3.03 -6.97
CA TRP A 191 12.13 -2.88 -6.65
C TRP A 191 11.77 -3.68 -5.41
N TYR A 192 12.29 -4.90 -5.29
CA TYR A 192 11.83 -5.90 -4.33
C TYR A 192 12.94 -6.49 -3.44
N TYR A 193 14.02 -5.76 -3.12
CA TYR A 193 15.22 -6.25 -2.41
C TYR A 193 15.03 -6.96 -1.06
N ASN A 194 13.87 -6.85 -0.40
CA ASN A 194 13.63 -7.39 0.94
C ASN A 194 12.57 -8.51 0.91
N PRO A 195 12.95 -9.80 1.07
CA PRO A 195 12.00 -10.91 1.03
C PRO A 195 11.00 -10.91 2.18
N GLN A 196 11.30 -10.27 3.32
CA GLN A 196 10.28 -10.07 4.35
C GLN A 196 9.17 -9.13 3.82
N VAL A 197 9.54 -8.06 3.10
CA VAL A 197 8.59 -7.05 2.60
C VAL A 197 7.90 -7.47 1.31
N TRP A 198 8.56 -8.12 0.36
CA TRP A 198 7.98 -8.43 -0.96
C TRP A 198 7.77 -9.92 -1.21
N GLY A 199 8.14 -10.79 -0.26
CA GLY A 199 7.91 -12.23 -0.35
C GLY A 199 8.62 -12.85 -1.57
N PRO A 200 7.95 -13.74 -2.32
CA PRO A 200 8.54 -14.39 -3.51
C PRO A 200 9.05 -13.42 -4.58
N LEU A 201 8.46 -12.22 -4.69
CA LEU A 201 8.90 -11.20 -5.66
C LEU A 201 10.35 -10.76 -5.44
N ALA A 202 10.82 -10.77 -4.19
CA ALA A 202 12.18 -10.39 -3.85
C ALA A 202 13.25 -11.34 -4.40
N ASN A 203 12.85 -12.58 -4.66
CA ASN A 203 13.74 -13.64 -5.12
C ASN A 203 13.52 -13.96 -6.60
N HIS A 204 12.65 -13.21 -7.29
CA HIS A 204 12.27 -13.47 -8.67
C HIS A 204 12.62 -12.30 -9.59
N GLN A 205 13.74 -12.43 -10.29
CA GLN A 205 14.04 -11.59 -11.45
C GLN A 205 13.40 -12.25 -12.68
N PRO A 206 12.45 -11.59 -13.35
CA PRO A 206 11.81 -12.19 -14.52
C PRO A 206 12.85 -12.53 -15.59
N ALA A 207 12.70 -13.71 -16.19
CA ALA A 207 13.57 -14.15 -17.26
C ALA A 207 13.26 -13.41 -18.56
N ASN A 208 14.25 -13.27 -19.45
CA ASN A 208 14.02 -12.70 -20.78
C ASN A 208 12.93 -13.49 -21.52
N GLY A 209 11.90 -12.81 -22.00
CA GLY A 209 10.75 -13.41 -22.67
C GLY A 209 9.64 -13.93 -21.75
N GLU A 210 9.85 -13.93 -20.42
CA GLU A 210 8.80 -14.26 -19.45
C GLU A 210 7.62 -13.30 -19.61
N GLN A 211 6.39 -13.83 -19.58
CA GLN A 211 5.20 -12.98 -19.65
C GLN A 211 5.00 -12.28 -18.31
N VAL A 212 5.15 -10.97 -18.31
CA VAL A 212 5.04 -10.12 -17.11
C VAL A 212 3.94 -9.10 -17.34
N GLY A 213 3.06 -8.96 -16.35
CA GLY A 213 2.05 -7.91 -16.31
C GLY A 213 2.58 -6.64 -15.67
N PHE A 214 2.15 -5.49 -16.18
CA PHE A 214 2.38 -4.18 -15.57
C PHE A 214 1.08 -3.39 -15.51
N PHE A 215 0.91 -2.61 -14.45
CA PHE A 215 -0.15 -1.62 -14.33
C PHE A 215 0.31 -0.47 -13.43
N VAL A 216 -0.46 0.62 -13.41
CA VAL A 216 -0.22 1.77 -12.52
C VAL A 216 -1.42 2.04 -11.62
N THR A 217 -1.16 2.56 -10.43
CA THR A 217 -2.16 3.09 -9.49
C THR A 217 -1.89 4.56 -9.19
N ALA A 218 -2.94 5.31 -8.88
CA ALA A 218 -2.79 6.66 -8.35
C ALA A 218 -2.19 6.62 -6.93
N GLY A 219 -1.26 7.52 -6.64
CA GLY A 219 -0.64 7.66 -5.33
C GLY A 219 0.57 6.76 -5.07
N ASP A 220 0.93 6.65 -3.79
CA ASP A 220 2.06 5.89 -3.30
C ASP A 220 1.59 4.55 -2.73
N GLU A 221 1.85 3.52 -3.52
CA GLU A 221 1.52 2.13 -3.22
C GLU A 221 2.78 1.28 -3.01
N ARG A 222 3.97 1.87 -2.91
CA ARG A 222 5.18 1.08 -2.66
C ARG A 222 5.32 0.86 -1.15
N VAL A 223 4.82 -0.30 -0.70
CA VAL A 223 4.80 -0.68 0.72
C VAL A 223 3.96 0.29 1.57
N LYS A 224 3.03 1.01 0.92
CA LYS A 224 2.13 1.99 1.51
C LYS A 224 0.76 1.87 0.83
N ASP A 225 -0.27 2.50 1.39
CA ASP A 225 -1.57 2.74 0.76
C ASP A 225 -1.92 4.20 0.99
N VAL A 226 -1.35 5.08 0.16
CA VAL A 226 -1.54 6.54 0.24
C VAL A 226 -2.01 7.05 -1.10
N THR A 227 -3.30 7.32 -1.20
CA THR A 227 -3.90 7.86 -2.42
C THR A 227 -5.06 8.82 -2.13
N ARG A 228 -5.31 9.73 -3.07
CA ARG A 228 -6.50 10.62 -3.08
C ARG A 228 -7.64 10.05 -3.92
N VAL A 229 -7.34 9.15 -4.86
CA VAL A 229 -8.31 8.49 -5.73
C VAL A 229 -7.95 7.02 -5.87
N ARG A 230 -8.87 6.11 -5.58
CA ARG A 230 -8.65 4.67 -5.76
C ARG A 230 -8.91 4.29 -7.22
N GLU A 231 -7.92 4.55 -8.07
CA GLU A 231 -7.97 4.27 -9.51
C GLU A 231 -6.72 3.54 -9.97
N ARG A 232 -6.86 2.66 -10.96
CA ARG A 232 -5.74 1.98 -11.63
C ARG A 232 -5.88 1.99 -13.15
N SER A 233 -4.82 1.56 -13.83
CA SER A 233 -4.88 1.25 -15.25
C SER A 233 -5.36 -0.18 -15.53
N GLN A 234 -5.52 -0.50 -16.81
CA GLN A 234 -5.53 -1.88 -17.26
C GLN A 234 -4.15 -2.53 -17.00
N VAL A 235 -4.15 -3.87 -16.90
CA VAL A 235 -2.90 -4.63 -16.91
C VAL A 235 -2.48 -4.83 -18.36
N VAL A 236 -1.28 -4.40 -18.71
CA VAL A 236 -0.64 -4.75 -19.98
C VAL A 236 0.31 -5.91 -19.73
N VAL A 237 0.34 -6.89 -20.62
CA VAL A 237 1.22 -8.06 -20.51
C VAL A 237 2.21 -8.01 -21.66
N LEU A 238 3.49 -8.17 -21.36
CA LEU A 238 4.57 -8.14 -22.35
C LEU A 238 5.63 -9.20 -22.04
N PRO A 239 6.36 -9.70 -23.06
CA PRO A 239 7.56 -10.48 -22.83
C PRO A 239 8.64 -9.61 -22.20
N PHE A 240 9.16 -10.02 -21.03
CA PHE A 240 10.13 -9.24 -20.28
C PHE A 240 11.42 -9.00 -21.11
N PRO A 241 11.88 -7.74 -21.26
CA PRO A 241 12.91 -7.41 -22.24
C PRO A 241 14.32 -7.80 -21.77
N SER A 242 15.21 -8.14 -22.71
CA SER A 242 16.58 -8.58 -22.42
C SER A 242 17.58 -7.45 -22.15
N GLY A 243 17.28 -6.23 -22.61
CA GLY A 243 18.19 -5.08 -22.50
C GLY A 243 17.54 -3.71 -22.69
N GLY A 244 16.21 -3.66 -22.69
CA GLY A 244 15.41 -2.46 -22.93
C GLY A 244 14.48 -2.57 -24.14
N GLY A 245 13.79 -1.48 -24.47
CA GLY A 245 12.91 -1.38 -25.61
C GLY A 245 11.60 -0.66 -25.32
N TYR A 246 10.96 -0.17 -26.38
CA TYR A 246 9.67 0.49 -26.31
C TYR A 246 8.54 -0.45 -26.74
N PHE A 247 7.47 -0.47 -25.95
CA PHE A 247 6.25 -1.22 -26.20
C PHE A 247 5.07 -0.26 -26.23
N SER A 248 4.22 -0.34 -27.25
CA SER A 248 2.99 0.45 -27.40
C SER A 248 1.74 -0.42 -27.26
N PHE A 249 0.64 0.17 -26.76
CA PHE A 249 -0.61 -0.54 -26.47
C PHE A 249 -1.84 0.25 -26.94
#